data_AF-A0A957QD37-F1
#
_entry.id   AF-A0A957QD37-F1
#
_cell.length_a   1.000
_cell.length_b   1.000
_cell.length_c   1.000
_cell.angle_alpha   90.00
_cell.angle_beta   90.00
_cell.angle_gamma   90.00
#
_symmetry.space_group_name_H-M   'P 1'
#
loop_
_entity.id
_entity.type
_entity.pdbx_description
1 polymer ?
#
loop_
_entity_poly.entity_id
_entity_poly.type
_entity_poly.pdbx_seq_one_letter_code
_entity_poly.pdbx_strand_id
1 'polypeptide(L)'
;DDEAVFRSQKGGALDPSQIWRIVRAAAQRAGIVGHVSPHWFRHSHASHALERGASVALVRDTLGHSSLAVTSMYTHARPTESSALHLAI
;
A
#
# COMPACT_ATOMS: atom_id res chain seq x y z
N ASP A 1 -18.40 -14.37 1.98
CA ASP A 1 -17.98 -14.03 0.61
C ASP A 1 -16.49 -14.19 0.46
N ASP A 2 -16.07 -15.22 -0.26
CA ASP A 2 -14.67 -15.46 -0.66
C ASP A 2 -14.40 -14.93 -2.08
N GLU A 3 -15.24 -14.01 -2.58
CA GLU A 3 -15.06 -13.45 -3.91
C GLU A 3 -13.89 -12.46 -3.93
N ALA A 4 -12.97 -12.66 -4.86
CA ALA A 4 -11.81 -11.81 -5.00
C ALA A 4 -12.21 -10.40 -5.45
N VAL A 5 -11.84 -9.38 -4.66
CA VAL A 5 -12.05 -7.95 -4.98
C VAL A 5 -11.42 -7.58 -6.33
N PHE A 6 -10.23 -8.11 -6.62
CA PHE A 6 -9.56 -7.91 -7.90
C PHE A 6 -9.63 -9.19 -8.73
N ARG A 7 -10.30 -9.10 -9.88
CA ARG A 7 -10.50 -10.22 -10.79
C ARG A 7 -9.60 -10.14 -12.02
N SER A 8 -9.18 -11.30 -12.51
CA SER A 8 -8.50 -11.43 -13.79
C SER A 8 -9.49 -11.32 -14.95
N GLN A 9 -9.05 -10.80 -16.10
CA GLN A 9 -9.85 -10.80 -17.33
C GLN A 9 -10.24 -12.21 -17.80
N LYS A 10 -9.48 -13.24 -17.39
CA LYS A 10 -9.77 -14.65 -17.67
C LYS A 10 -10.75 -15.29 -16.67
N GLY A 11 -11.27 -14.51 -15.72
CA GLY A 11 -12.01 -15.01 -14.57
C GLY A 11 -11.10 -15.40 -13.40
N GLY A 12 -11.69 -15.52 -12.21
CA GLY A 12 -10.96 -15.82 -10.96
C GLY A 12 -10.20 -14.63 -10.38
N ALA A 13 -9.45 -14.88 -9.31
CA ALA A 13 -8.62 -13.87 -8.65
C ALA A 13 -7.47 -13.40 -9.55
N LEU A 14 -7.08 -12.14 -9.42
CA LEU A 14 -5.91 -11.60 -10.10
C LEU A 14 -4.63 -12.20 -9.52
N ASP A 15 -3.78 -12.76 -10.37
CA ASP A 15 -2.50 -13.30 -9.95
C ASP A 15 -1.52 -12.17 -9.53
N PRO A 16 -0.80 -12.28 -8.40
CA PRO A 16 0.13 -11.25 -7.93
C PRO A 16 1.24 -10.88 -8.93
N SER A 17 1.68 -11.79 -9.80
CA SER A 17 2.65 -11.48 -10.86
C SER A 17 2.09 -10.50 -11.90
N GLN A 18 0.77 -10.47 -12.10
CA GLN A 18 0.13 -9.51 -13.00
C GLN A 18 0.25 -8.08 -12.47
N ILE A 19 0.29 -7.89 -11.15
CA ILE A 19 0.47 -6.57 -10.54
C ILE A 19 1.78 -5.94 -11.01
N TRP A 20 2.88 -6.69 -11.04
CA TRP A 20 4.17 -6.22 -11.56
C TRP A 20 4.06 -5.73 -13.01
N ARG A 21 3.34 -6.48 -13.83
CA ARG A 21 3.14 -6.17 -15.25
C ARG A 21 2.30 -4.90 -15.43
N ILE A 22 1.22 -4.78 -14.65
CA ILE A 22 0.33 -3.60 -14.63
C ILE A 22 1.11 -2.35 -14.21
N VAL A 23 1.87 -2.44 -13.12
CA VAL A 23 2.68 -1.33 -12.60
C VAL A 23 3.75 -0.89 -13.61
N ARG A 24 4.46 -1.83 -14.23
CA ARG A 24 5.45 -1.51 -15.26
C ARG A 24 4.82 -0.85 -16.48
N ALA A 25 3.67 -1.35 -16.94
CA ALA A 25 2.96 -0.74 -18.06
C ALA A 25 2.46 0.68 -17.72
N ALA A 26 2.01 0.92 -16.49
CA ALA A 26 1.62 2.25 -16.03
C ALA A 26 2.81 3.22 -15.99
N ALA A 27 3.97 2.77 -15.47
CA ALA A 27 5.19 3.56 -15.46
C ALA A 27 5.65 3.96 -16.87
N GLN A 28 5.58 3.03 -17.83
CA GLN A 28 5.90 3.32 -19.23
C GLN A 28 4.98 4.40 -19.83
N ARG A 29 3.67 4.29 -19.61
CA ARG A 29 2.71 5.31 -20.06
C ARG A 29 2.94 6.67 -19.41
N ALA A 30 3.42 6.68 -18.17
CA ALA A 30 3.76 7.90 -17.42
C ALA A 30 5.16 8.46 -17.77
N GLY A 31 5.94 7.82 -18.64
CA GLY A 31 7.30 8.24 -18.97
C GLY A 31 8.32 8.04 -17.83
N ILE A 32 8.01 7.21 -16.83
CA ILE A 32 8.90 6.94 -15.70
C ILE A 32 9.93 5.90 -16.12
N VAL A 33 11.21 6.28 -16.07
CA VAL A 33 12.35 5.42 -16.41
C VAL A 33 12.91 4.71 -15.16
N GLY A 34 13.35 3.46 -15.32
CA GLY A 34 13.99 2.67 -14.26
C GLY A 34 13.23 1.41 -13.82
N HIS A 35 13.72 0.77 -12.76
CA HIS A 35 13.18 -0.48 -12.23
C HIS A 35 11.95 -0.25 -11.34
N VAL A 36 10.82 0.12 -11.94
CA VAL A 36 9.58 0.34 -11.21
C VAL A 36 9.00 -0.97 -10.70
N SER A 37 8.59 -0.98 -9.43
CA SER A 37 8.00 -2.13 -8.75
C SER A 37 6.77 -1.71 -7.94
N PRO A 38 5.86 -2.64 -7.60
CA PRO A 38 4.75 -2.36 -6.69
C PRO A 38 5.22 -1.84 -5.32
N HIS A 39 6.43 -2.22 -4.88
CA HIS A 39 6.99 -1.80 -3.59
C HIS A 39 7.26 -0.30 -3.51
N TRP A 40 7.48 0.38 -4.65
CA TRP A 40 7.67 1.83 -4.68
C TRP A 40 6.44 2.59 -4.21
N PHE A 41 5.23 2.10 -4.52
CA PHE A 41 3.99 2.70 -4.02
C PHE A 41 3.90 2.60 -2.51
N ARG A 42 4.35 1.47 -1.93
CA ARG A 42 4.41 1.29 -0.48
C ARG A 42 5.36 2.27 0.20
N HIS A 43 6.55 2.48 -0.39
CA HIS A 43 7.50 3.48 0.10
C HIS A 43 6.97 4.91 -0.05
N SER A 44 6.41 5.24 -1.21
CA SER A 44 5.88 6.58 -1.47
C SER A 44 4.72 6.90 -0.53
N HIS A 45 3.83 5.93 -0.29
CA HIS A 45 2.78 6.02 0.73
C HIS A 45 3.36 6.33 2.12
N ALA A 46 4.37 5.57 2.55
CA ALA A 46 5.00 5.76 3.85
C ALA A 46 5.61 7.16 3.97
N SER A 47 6.41 7.58 2.99
CA SER A 47 7.03 8.91 2.98
C SER A 47 5.98 10.01 3.03
N HIS A 48 4.99 9.98 2.13
CA HIS A 48 3.97 11.02 2.06
C HIS A 48 3.06 11.07 3.29
N ALA A 49 2.70 9.92 3.86
CA ALA A 49 1.90 9.89 5.07
C ALA A 49 2.67 10.50 6.25
N LEU A 50 3.96 10.16 6.40
CA LEU A 50 4.82 10.72 7.45
C LEU A 50 5.06 12.22 7.26
N GLU A 51 5.32 12.67 6.03
CA GLU A 51 5.45 14.10 5.67
C GLU A 51 4.21 14.91 6.05
N ARG A 52 3.02 14.28 6.02
CA ARG A 52 1.73 14.89 6.32
C ARG A 52 1.25 14.61 7.75
N GLY A 53 2.18 14.24 8.63
CA GLY A 53 1.94 14.14 10.08
C GLY A 53 1.25 12.86 10.53
N ALA A 54 1.16 11.82 9.69
CA ALA A 54 0.76 10.50 10.16
C ALA A 54 1.79 9.99 11.16
N SER A 55 1.33 9.37 12.26
CA SER A 55 2.26 8.78 13.22
C SER A 55 2.96 7.56 12.61
N VAL A 56 4.22 7.33 12.98
CA VAL A 56 5.00 6.15 12.56
C VAL A 56 4.28 4.85 12.91
N ALA A 57 3.60 4.81 14.07
CA ALA A 57 2.80 3.66 14.49
C ALA A 57 1.63 3.39 13.53
N LEU A 58 0.87 4.42 13.15
CA LEU A 58 -0.24 4.29 12.20
C LEU A 58 0.23 3.84 10.81
N VAL A 59 1.33 4.39 10.32
CA VAL A 59 1.93 3.98 9.02
C VAL A 59 2.39 2.52 9.10
N ARG A 60 3.10 2.11 10.15
CA ARG A 60 3.53 0.72 10.36
C ARG A 60 2.36 -0.25 10.33
N ASP A 61 1.30 0.06 11.07
CA ASP A 61 0.14 -0.83 11.21
C ASP A 61 -0.65 -0.91 9.90
N THR A 62 -0.80 0.22 9.18
CA THR A 62 -1.40 0.24 7.84
C THR A 62 -0.61 -0.62 6.85
N LEU A 63 0.72 -0.64 6.99
CA LEU A 63 1.60 -1.40 6.12
C LEU A 63 1.63 -2.90 6.51
N GLY A 64 1.45 -3.27 7.78
CA GLY A 64 1.44 -4.67 8.21
C GLY A 64 2.83 -5.32 8.26
N HIS A 65 3.87 -4.59 8.67
CA HIS A 65 5.21 -5.15 8.90
C HIS A 65 5.26 -5.96 10.22
N SER A 66 5.80 -7.18 10.19
CA SER A 66 5.73 -8.18 11.26
C SER A 66 6.81 -8.12 12.36
N SER A 67 7.75 -7.15 12.40
CA SER A 67 8.72 -6.99 13.52
C SER A 67 9.57 -5.69 13.45
N LEU A 68 9.98 -4.98 14.54
CA LEU A 68 9.40 -4.73 15.89
C LEU A 68 10.24 -3.68 16.68
N ALA A 69 9.59 -2.69 17.29
CA ALA A 69 9.83 -2.28 18.68
C ALA A 69 8.55 -1.58 19.18
N VAL A 70 7.77 -2.35 19.95
CA VAL A 70 6.69 -1.96 20.87
C VAL A 70 5.73 -0.86 20.40
N THR A 71 4.63 -1.25 19.76
CA THR A 71 3.35 -0.52 19.93
C THR A 71 2.14 -1.37 19.54
N SER A 72 2.14 -2.70 19.77
CA SER A 72 0.93 -3.50 19.54
C SER A 72 -0.16 -3.29 20.60
N MET A 73 0.12 -2.49 21.64
CA MET A 73 -0.79 -2.20 22.75
C MET A 73 -1.68 -0.96 22.53
N TYR A 74 -1.46 -0.15 21.48
CA TYR A 74 -2.21 1.11 21.29
C TYR A 74 -3.16 1.12 20.07
N THR A 75 -3.15 0.08 19.23
CA THR A 75 -3.91 0.07 17.95
C THR A 75 -5.21 -0.74 18.02
N HIS A 76 -5.74 -1.03 19.20
CA HIS A 76 -7.05 -1.66 19.32
C HIS A 76 -8.25 -0.70 19.19
N ALA A 77 -8.05 0.60 18.91
CA ALA A 77 -9.11 1.58 19.21
C ALA A 77 -9.55 2.53 18.07
N ARG A 78 -9.10 2.37 16.82
CA ARG A 78 -9.39 3.37 15.78
C ARG A 78 -9.71 2.76 14.40
N PRO A 79 -10.85 2.08 14.23
CA PRO A 79 -11.27 1.53 12.93
C PRO A 79 -11.45 2.58 11.83
N THR A 80 -11.58 3.86 12.21
CA THR A 80 -11.75 4.99 11.29
C THR A 80 -10.45 5.75 10.98
N GLU A 81 -9.32 5.38 11.60
CA GLU A 81 -8.05 6.07 11.43
C GLU A 81 -7.13 5.25 10.51
N SER A 82 -6.62 5.87 9.45
CA SER A 82 -5.74 5.21 8.47
C SER A 82 -4.69 6.20 7.99
N SER A 83 -3.45 5.73 7.80
CA SER A 83 -2.38 6.59 7.25
C SER A 83 -2.71 7.10 5.85
N ALA A 84 -3.61 6.43 5.11
CA ALA A 84 -4.09 6.90 3.81
C ALA A 84 -4.90 8.21 3.91
N LEU A 85 -5.55 8.51 5.04
CA LEU A 85 -6.29 9.77 5.22
C LEU A 85 -5.36 10.98 5.21
N HIS A 86 -4.10 10.77 5.60
CA HIS A 86 -3.07 11.79 5.53
C HIS A 86 -2.55 12.01 4.11
N LEU A 87 -2.98 11.24 3.10
CA LEU A 87 -2.59 11.44 1.70
C LEU A 87 -3.53 12.36 0.92
N ALA A 88 -4.70 12.72 1.48
CA ALA A 88 -5.66 13.60 0.81
C ALA A 88 -5.06 15.00 0.58
N ILE A 89 -5.30 15.54 -0.62
CA ILE A 89 -4.95 16.90 -1.06
C ILE A 89 -6.24 17.64 -1.35
#